data_AF-A0A8S3B245-F1
#
_entry.id   AF-A0A8S3B245-F1
#
_cell.length_a   1.000
_cell.length_b   1.000
_cell.length_c   1.000
_cell.angle_alpha   90.00
_cell.angle_beta   90.00
_cell.angle_gamma   90.00
#
_symmetry.space_group_name_H-M   'P 1'
#
loop_
_entity.id
_entity.type
_entity.pdbx_description
1 polymer ?
#
loop_
_entity_poly.entity_id
_entity_poly.type
_entity_poly.pdbx_seq_one_letter_code
_entity_poly.pdbx_strand_id
1 'polypeptide(L)'
;VDETIAELKPSVPLYCLRPKTIEATAAWFVSTFPGQVLYAVKCNPEPQILQMLWNGGIRHFDCSSLKEIELIHALLPSAKA
;
A
#
# COMPACT_ATOMS: atom_id res chain seq x y z
N VAL A 1 -11.15 7.18 14.79
CA VAL A 1 -11.96 7.24 13.56
C VAL A 1 -13.35 7.73 13.90
N ASP A 2 -14.06 7.04 14.78
CA ASP A 2 -15.42 7.47 15.20
C ASP A 2 -15.42 8.86 15.83
N GLU A 3 -14.46 9.15 16.71
CA GLU A 3 -14.24 10.50 17.28
C GLU A 3 -14.00 11.54 16.18
N THR A 4 -13.10 11.25 15.23
CA THR A 4 -12.81 12.11 14.08
C THR A 4 -14.04 12.37 13.20
N ILE A 5 -14.90 11.38 13.01
CA ILE A 5 -16.15 11.53 12.26
C ILE A 5 -17.13 12.42 13.03
N ALA A 6 -17.27 12.21 14.34
CA ALA A 6 -18.16 12.98 15.20
C ALA A 6 -17.74 14.46 15.27
N GLU A 7 -16.43 14.74 15.30
CA GLU A 7 -15.85 16.08 15.30
C GLU A 7 -15.97 16.78 13.95
N LEU A 8 -15.49 16.13 12.88
CA LEU A 8 -15.40 16.76 11.55
C LEU A 8 -16.75 16.81 10.82
N LYS A 9 -17.72 15.97 11.19
CA LYS A 9 -19.04 15.80 10.55
C LYS A 9 -18.95 15.93 9.02
N PRO A 10 -18.10 15.12 8.38
CA PRO A 10 -17.72 15.37 7.00
C PRO A 10 -18.90 15.09 6.07
N SER A 11 -19.11 15.96 5.08
CA SER A 11 -20.11 15.78 4.03
C SER A 11 -19.68 14.77 2.95
N VAL A 12 -18.43 14.31 3.00
CA VAL A 12 -17.82 13.35 2.08
C VAL A 12 -17.11 12.25 2.85
N PRO A 13 -16.92 11.04 2.27
CA PRO A 13 -16.19 9.97 2.93
C PRO A 13 -14.77 10.37 3.32
N LEU A 14 -14.34 9.96 4.51
CA LEU A 14 -12.95 10.12 4.94
C LEU A 14 -12.14 8.88 4.58
N TYR A 15 -11.01 9.10 3.94
CA TYR A 15 -10.05 8.04 3.68
C TYR A 15 -9.09 7.90 4.87
N CYS A 16 -9.31 6.87 5.69
CA CYS A 16 -8.58 6.65 6.93
C CYS A 16 -7.49 5.58 6.77
N LEU A 17 -6.23 6.01 6.73
CA LEU A 17 -5.08 5.10 6.68
C LEU A 17 -4.62 4.69 8.09
N ARG A 18 -4.08 3.47 8.19
CA ARG A 18 -3.47 2.94 9.42
C ARG A 18 -2.02 2.51 9.14
N PRO A 19 -1.07 3.47 9.06
CA PRO A 19 0.25 3.18 8.51
C PRO A 19 0.99 2.04 9.20
N LYS A 20 1.06 2.08 10.54
CA LYS A 20 1.72 1.05 11.33
C LYS A 20 1.11 -0.34 11.12
N THR A 21 -0.21 -0.43 10.97
CA THR A 21 -0.89 -1.71 10.74
C THR A 21 -0.56 -2.26 9.36
N ILE A 22 -0.54 -1.42 8.33
CA ILE A 22 -0.22 -1.83 6.96
C ILE A 22 1.22 -2.34 6.89
N GLU A 23 2.17 -1.56 7.42
CA GLU A 23 3.59 -1.94 7.44
C GLU A 23 3.82 -3.25 8.21
N ALA A 24 3.24 -3.37 9.42
CA ALA A 24 3.38 -4.58 10.24
C ALA A 24 2.75 -5.81 9.59
N THR A 25 1.60 -5.66 8.91
CA THR A 25 0.93 -6.76 8.21
C THR A 25 1.74 -7.22 7.01
N ALA A 26 2.29 -6.29 6.23
CA ALA A 26 3.20 -6.60 5.13
C ALA A 26 4.45 -7.33 5.64
N ALA A 27 5.09 -6.82 6.70
CA ALA A 27 6.28 -7.44 7.30
C ALA A 27 6.00 -8.85 7.81
N TRP A 28 4.87 -9.06 8.47
CA TRP A 28 4.44 -10.38 8.93
C TRP A 28 4.21 -11.35 7.76
N PHE A 29 3.53 -10.90 6.71
CA PHE A 29 3.24 -11.76 5.56
C PHE A 29 4.52 -12.15 4.81
N VAL A 30 5.42 -11.17 4.59
CA VAL A 30 6.74 -11.40 3.98
C VAL A 30 7.59 -12.36 4.80
N SER A 31 7.54 -12.32 6.13
CA SER A 31 8.34 -13.22 6.97
C SER A 31 7.75 -14.62 7.11
N THR A 32 6.45 -14.79 6.87
CA THR A 32 5.74 -16.06 7.12
C THR A 32 5.45 -16.85 5.85
N PHE A 33 5.34 -16.19 4.70
CA PHE A 33 5.08 -16.86 3.42
C PHE A 33 6.39 -17.39 2.80
N PRO A 34 6.52 -18.70 2.54
CA PRO A 34 7.78 -19.30 2.08
C PRO A 34 8.10 -19.05 0.59
N GLY A 35 7.41 -18.10 -0.03
CA GLY A 35 7.53 -17.79 -1.46
C GLY A 35 7.73 -16.31 -1.71
N GLN A 36 7.79 -15.95 -2.99
CA GLN A 36 7.88 -14.56 -3.40
C GLN A 36 6.54 -13.86 -3.14
N VAL A 37 6.57 -12.78 -2.36
CA VAL A 37 5.41 -11.94 -2.09
C VAL A 37 5.31 -10.84 -3.15
N LEU A 38 4.13 -10.69 -3.74
CA LEU A 38 3.77 -9.63 -4.66
C LEU A 38 2.53 -8.90 -4.17
N TYR A 39 2.42 -7.61 -4.49
CA TYR A 39 1.20 -6.84 -4.29
C TYR A 39 0.59 -6.41 -5.63
N ALA A 40 -0.68 -6.73 -5.86
CA ALA A 40 -1.39 -6.27 -7.05
C ALA A 40 -1.76 -4.78 -6.91
N VAL A 41 -1.16 -3.92 -7.73
CA VAL A 41 -1.29 -2.45 -7.61
C VAL A 41 -2.74 -2.00 -7.74
N LYS A 42 -3.51 -2.67 -8.62
CA LYS A 42 -4.94 -2.41 -8.83
C LYS A 42 -5.80 -2.48 -7.57
N CYS A 43 -5.35 -3.20 -6.53
CA CYS A 43 -6.10 -3.31 -5.27
C CYS A 43 -6.17 -1.96 -4.56
N ASN A 44 -5.07 -1.20 -4.58
CA ASN A 44 -5.02 0.16 -4.06
C ASN A 44 -3.73 0.84 -4.56
N PRO A 45 -3.81 1.71 -5.59
CA PRO A 45 -2.65 2.38 -6.17
C PRO A 45 -2.25 3.66 -5.39
N GLU A 46 -2.84 3.92 -4.22
CA GLU A 46 -2.50 5.10 -3.43
C GLU A 46 -1.00 5.11 -3.06
N PRO A 47 -0.22 6.16 -3.42
CA PRO A 47 1.22 6.20 -3.18
C PRO A 47 1.62 5.93 -1.73
N GLN A 48 0.84 6.43 -0.77
CA GLN A 48 1.12 6.19 0.64
C GLN A 48 0.99 4.70 1.01
N ILE A 49 -0.01 3.99 0.46
CA ILE A 49 -0.16 2.54 0.67
C ILE A 49 1.04 1.80 0.09
N LEU A 50 1.42 2.11 -1.15
CA LEU A 50 2.55 1.47 -1.83
C LEU A 50 3.86 1.66 -1.06
N GLN A 51 4.09 2.85 -0.51
CA GLN A 51 5.26 3.13 0.33
C GLN A 51 5.24 2.35 1.66
N MET A 52 4.08 2.22 2.31
CA MET A 52 3.96 1.43 3.55
C MET A 52 4.18 -0.07 3.27
N LEU A 53 3.62 -0.60 2.19
CA LEU A 53 3.86 -1.99 1.78
C LEU A 53 5.35 -2.24 1.48
N TRP A 54 6.01 -1.26 0.85
CA TRP A 54 7.46 -1.28 0.64
C TRP A 54 8.24 -1.25 1.96
N ASN A 55 7.88 -0.37 2.89
CA ASN A 55 8.52 -0.32 4.21
C ASN A 55 8.35 -1.64 4.96
N GLY A 56 7.20 -2.31 4.80
CA GLY A 56 6.92 -3.65 5.30
C GLY A 56 7.61 -4.79 4.56
N GLY A 57 8.47 -4.51 3.57
CA GLY A 57 9.33 -5.52 2.94
C GLY A 57 8.82 -6.09 1.61
N ILE A 58 7.66 -5.66 1.09
CA ILE A 58 7.23 -6.07 -0.25
C ILE A 58 8.13 -5.40 -1.30
N ARG A 59 8.64 -6.17 -2.25
CA ARG A 59 9.57 -5.69 -3.31
C ARG A 59 9.05 -5.90 -4.73
N HIS A 60 8.00 -6.70 -4.89
CA HIS A 60 7.42 -7.04 -6.18
C HIS A 60 5.97 -6.54 -6.24
N PHE A 61 5.62 -5.92 -7.36
CA PHE A 61 4.32 -5.31 -7.58
C PHE A 61 3.78 -5.84 -8.90
N ASP A 62 2.58 -6.41 -8.87
CA ASP A 62 1.88 -6.88 -10.07
C ASP A 62 1.09 -5.71 -10.67
N CYS A 63 1.52 -5.27 -11.86
CA CYS A 63 0.96 -4.15 -12.58
C CYS A 63 0.14 -4.62 -13.80
N SER A 64 -1.08 -4.10 -13.91
CA SER A 64 -2.03 -4.42 -14.99
C SER A 64 -2.10 -3.36 -16.09
N SER A 65 -1.39 -2.24 -15.95
CA SER A 65 -1.37 -1.15 -16.91
C SER A 65 -0.04 -0.39 -16.93
N LEU A 66 0.28 0.28 -18.04
CA LEU A 66 1.46 1.14 -18.15
C LEU A 66 1.50 2.23 -17.06
N LYS A 67 0.34 2.79 -16.71
CA LYS A 67 0.21 3.81 -15.67
C LYS A 67 0.64 3.29 -14.29
N GLU A 68 0.33 2.04 -13.98
CA GLU A 68 0.76 1.40 -12.72
C GLU A 68 2.27 1.14 -12.72
N ILE A 69 2.83 0.70 -13.86
CA ILE A 69 4.29 0.51 -14.01
C ILE A 69 5.01 1.85 -13.81
N GLU A 70 4.55 2.91 -14.47
CA GLU A 70 5.10 4.27 -14.33
C GLU A 70 5.04 4.74 -12.88
N LEU A 71 3.92 4.53 -12.20
CA LEU A 71 3.74 4.88 -10.80
C LEU A 71 4.73 4.16 -9.89
N ILE A 72 4.88 2.83 -10.04
CA ILE A 72 5.80 2.05 -9.21
C ILE A 72 7.24 2.45 -9.47
N HIS A 73 7.66 2.65 -10.72
CA HIS A 73 9.02 3.10 -11.02
C HIS A 73 9.32 4.50 -10.51
N ALA A 74 8.35 5.42 -10.56
CA ALA A 74 8.52 6.77 -10.04
C ALA A 74 8.63 6.80 -8.51
N LEU A 75 7.80 5.99 -7.82
CA LEU A 75 7.71 6.00 -6.36
C LEU A 75 8.78 5.11 -5.70
N LEU A 76 9.05 3.95 -6.29
CA LEU A 76 9.89 2.88 -5.74
C LEU A 76 10.89 2.40 -6.83
N PRO A 77 11.95 3.17 -7.14
CA PRO A 77 12.82 2.89 -8.30
C PRO A 77 13.53 1.53 -8.27
N SER A 78 13.63 0.89 -7.09
CA SER A 78 14.23 -0.44 -6.92
C SER A 78 13.20 -1.58 -6.89
N ALA A 79 11.91 -1.28 -7.06
CA ALA A 79 10.86 -2.29 -7.13
C ALA A 79 10.93 -3.10 -8.43
N LYS A 80 10.37 -4.30 -8.38
CA LYS A 80 10.09 -5.12 -9.56
C LYS A 80 8.61 -4.97 -9.89
N ALA A 81 8.32 -4.24 -10.97
CA ALA A 81 6.98 -4.00 -11.49
C ALA A 81 6.67 -4.91 -12.69
#